data_AF-A0A6H1ZW17-F1
#
_entry.id   AF-A0A6H1ZW17-F1
#
_cell.length_a   1.000
_cell.length_b   1.000
_cell.length_c   1.000
_cell.angle_alpha   90.00
_cell.angle_beta   90.00
_cell.angle_gamma   90.00
#
_symmetry.space_group_name_H-M   'P 1'
#
loop_
_entity.id
_entity.type
_entity.pdbx_description
1 polymer ?
#
loop_
_entity_poly.entity_id
_entity_poly.type
_entity_poly.pdbx_seq_one_letter_code
_entity_poly.pdbx_strand_id
1 'polypeptide(L)'
;MYELIIAGTPRSGTYFTSDLLTQAGIICNHEAFYGLAGYGVMRWKATAEASWLALPMLERERDRGVKIIHIVRNPLKTVSSLKNRKFLEDDQFKKNWYTFYVNNYLPLEHIKGLDRYLYFWIFWNLNIHAWAQGTVKLEWIAEDPDMMLKRLGVKEGGKYDISPKNNDKNVPQLTMKDLEGCEYKDKFLETARKFGYELE
;
A
#
# COMPACT_ATOMS: atom_id res chain seq x y z
N MET A 1 -0.92 -12.81 18.45
CA MET A 1 -1.88 -12.05 17.63
C MET A 1 -1.25 -10.68 17.40
N TYR A 2 -1.38 -10.09 16.21
CA TYR A 2 -0.78 -8.79 15.95
C TYR A 2 -1.50 -7.67 16.70
N GLU A 3 -0.77 -6.65 17.09
CA GLU A 3 -1.28 -5.44 17.73
C GLU A 3 -1.41 -4.29 16.71
N LEU A 4 -0.65 -4.37 15.61
CA LEU A 4 -0.58 -3.36 14.55
C LEU A 4 -0.59 -4.00 13.15
N ILE A 5 -1.39 -3.43 12.26
CA ILE A 5 -1.36 -3.71 10.83
C ILE A 5 -1.07 -2.43 10.06
N ILE A 6 -0.07 -2.47 9.19
CA ILE A 6 0.17 -1.44 8.16
C ILE A 6 -0.41 -1.93 6.84
N ALA A 7 -1.42 -1.24 6.34
CA ALA A 7 -2.10 -1.61 5.10
C ALA A 7 -1.98 -0.47 4.07
N GLY A 8 -1.81 -0.83 2.79
CA GLY A 8 -1.83 0.11 1.67
C GLY A 8 -2.06 -0.64 0.36
N THR A 9 -1.87 0.00 -0.78
CA THR A 9 -1.77 -0.73 -2.06
C THR A 9 -0.42 -1.41 -2.22
N PRO A 10 -0.28 -2.43 -3.08
CA PRO A 10 1.03 -2.82 -3.55
C PRO A 10 1.77 -1.58 -4.08
N ARG A 11 3.08 -1.51 -3.82
CA ARG A 11 3.97 -0.38 -4.19
C ARG A 11 3.72 0.95 -3.43
N SER A 12 2.91 0.96 -2.38
CA SER A 12 2.74 2.14 -1.50
C SER A 12 3.82 2.27 -0.40
N GLY A 13 4.72 1.29 -0.26
CA GLY A 13 5.81 1.32 0.73
C GLY A 13 5.61 0.44 1.97
N THR A 14 4.74 -0.58 1.89
CA THR A 14 4.54 -1.57 2.97
C THR A 14 5.85 -2.25 3.41
N TYR A 15 6.70 -2.66 2.46
CA TYR A 15 8.02 -3.23 2.78
C TYR A 15 8.93 -2.24 3.52
N PHE A 16 9.09 -1.02 2.99
CA PHE A 16 9.89 0.03 3.63
C PHE A 16 9.43 0.29 5.07
N THR A 17 8.11 0.35 5.27
CA THR A 17 7.51 0.57 6.59
C THR A 17 7.76 -0.61 7.53
N SER A 18 7.64 -1.84 7.06
CA SER A 18 7.96 -3.03 7.87
C SER A 18 9.41 -3.06 8.32
N ASP A 19 10.32 -2.63 7.43
CA ASP A 19 11.75 -2.58 7.70
C ASP A 19 12.05 -1.47 8.71
N LEU A 20 11.48 -0.28 8.54
CA LEU A 20 11.60 0.83 9.49
C LEU A 20 11.10 0.44 10.88
N LEU A 21 9.92 -0.19 10.97
CA LEU A 21 9.38 -0.66 12.26
C LEU A 21 10.31 -1.67 12.93
N THR A 22 10.86 -2.59 12.14
CA THR A 22 11.84 -3.57 12.63
C THR A 22 13.11 -2.89 13.15
N GLN A 23 13.62 -1.88 12.43
CA GLN A 23 14.76 -1.08 12.87
C GLN A 23 14.45 -0.28 14.15
N ALA A 24 13.20 0.15 14.34
CA ALA A 24 12.72 0.84 15.54
C ALA A 24 12.39 -0.11 16.71
N GLY A 25 12.63 -1.42 16.56
CA GLY A 25 12.41 -2.41 17.62
C GLY A 25 11.01 -3.03 17.66
N ILE A 26 10.11 -2.67 16.74
CA ILE A 26 8.85 -3.40 16.53
C ILE A 26 9.10 -4.53 15.55
N ILE A 27 9.01 -5.77 16.01
CA ILE A 27 9.13 -6.93 15.13
C ILE A 27 7.92 -6.93 14.18
N CYS A 28 8.14 -6.48 12.94
CA CYS A 28 7.10 -6.36 11.92
C CYS A 28 7.33 -7.36 10.80
N ASN A 29 6.30 -8.13 10.46
CA ASN A 29 6.31 -8.97 9.26
C ASN A 29 5.93 -8.15 8.01
N HIS A 30 6.28 -8.66 6.83
CA HIS A 30 5.84 -8.12 5.55
C HIS A 30 5.23 -9.25 4.72
N GLU A 31 3.92 -9.21 4.55
CA GLU A 31 3.13 -10.21 3.82
C GLU A 31 3.42 -11.66 4.27
N ALA A 32 3.70 -11.87 5.56
CA ALA A 32 3.98 -13.20 6.10
C ALA A 32 2.70 -13.90 6.55
N PHE A 33 1.83 -13.19 7.27
CA PHE A 33 0.57 -13.75 7.75
C PHE A 33 -0.58 -13.48 6.78
N TYR A 34 -0.72 -12.23 6.33
CA TYR A 34 -1.65 -11.88 5.25
C TYR A 34 -0.89 -11.93 3.92
N GLY A 35 -0.23 -13.05 3.65
CA GLY A 35 0.49 -13.32 2.41
C GLY A 35 -0.22 -14.36 1.56
N LEU A 36 0.08 -14.40 0.27
CA LEU A 36 -0.15 -15.61 -0.52
C LEU A 36 0.91 -16.63 -0.10
N ALA A 37 0.49 -17.88 0.15
CA ALA A 37 1.31 -18.92 0.77
C ALA A 37 2.78 -18.91 0.28
N GLY A 38 3.71 -18.51 1.17
CA GLY A 38 5.15 -18.61 0.94
C GLY A 38 5.93 -17.34 0.54
N TYR A 39 5.32 -16.15 0.47
CA TYR A 39 6.05 -14.94 0.06
C TYR A 39 6.73 -14.14 1.18
N GLY A 40 6.20 -14.17 2.42
CA GLY A 40 6.77 -13.42 3.55
C GLY A 40 7.69 -14.26 4.44
N VAL A 41 8.84 -13.70 4.82
CA VAL A 41 9.68 -14.27 5.88
C VAL A 41 8.96 -14.05 7.21
N MET A 42 8.47 -15.13 7.80
CA MET A 42 7.82 -15.06 9.12
C MET A 42 8.86 -14.82 10.20
N ARG A 43 8.82 -13.63 10.80
CA ARG A 43 9.54 -13.32 12.03
C ARG A 43 8.72 -13.85 13.21
N TRP A 44 9.29 -14.79 13.94
CA TRP A 44 8.70 -15.31 15.18
C TRP A 44 8.50 -14.16 16.18
N LYS A 45 7.36 -14.17 16.90
CA LYS A 45 6.97 -13.12 17.87
C LYS A 45 6.73 -11.73 17.26
N ALA A 46 6.51 -11.63 15.95
CA ALA A 46 6.09 -10.37 15.36
C ALA A 46 4.80 -9.84 16.00
N THR A 47 4.82 -8.57 16.38
CA THR A 47 3.68 -7.84 16.96
C THR A 47 3.02 -6.91 15.93
N ALA A 48 3.66 -6.72 14.78
CA ALA A 48 3.10 -5.98 13.65
C ALA A 48 3.19 -6.76 12.33
N GLU A 49 2.34 -6.38 11.37
CA GLU A 49 2.32 -6.93 10.02
C GLU A 49 2.06 -5.79 9.02
N ALA A 50 2.89 -5.69 7.99
CA ALA A 50 2.65 -4.80 6.86
C ALA A 50 2.21 -5.62 5.65
N SER A 51 1.01 -5.41 5.14
CA SER A 51 0.49 -6.16 4.00
C SER A 51 -0.61 -5.41 3.26
N TRP A 52 -0.50 -5.35 1.93
CA TRP A 52 -1.59 -4.84 1.08
C TRP A 52 -2.71 -5.88 0.89
N LEU A 53 -2.42 -7.16 1.13
CA LEU A 53 -3.36 -8.29 1.12
C LEU A 53 -4.12 -8.41 2.46
N ALA A 54 -3.88 -7.51 3.42
CA ALA A 54 -4.65 -7.51 4.66
C ALA A 54 -6.09 -7.00 4.46
N LEU A 55 -6.39 -6.32 3.34
CA LEU A 55 -7.65 -5.59 3.10
C LEU A 55 -8.92 -6.35 3.54
N PRO A 56 -9.16 -7.62 3.14
CA PRO A 56 -10.39 -8.34 3.48
C PRO A 56 -10.51 -8.72 4.96
N MET A 57 -9.41 -8.65 5.72
CA MET A 57 -9.38 -9.02 7.13
C MET A 57 -9.46 -7.79 8.04
N LEU A 58 -9.30 -6.57 7.49
CA LEU A 58 -9.14 -5.35 8.29
C LEU A 58 -10.30 -5.07 9.24
N GLU A 59 -11.55 -5.26 8.80
CA GLU A 59 -12.73 -5.10 9.66
C GLU A 59 -12.64 -6.02 10.89
N ARG A 60 -12.45 -7.32 10.66
CA ARG A 60 -12.33 -8.32 11.73
C ARG A 60 -11.16 -8.04 12.67
N GLU A 61 -10.02 -7.63 12.16
CA GLU A 61 -8.86 -7.33 13.00
C GLU A 61 -9.07 -6.05 13.81
N ARG A 62 -9.72 -5.03 13.23
CA ARG A 62 -10.12 -3.83 13.97
C ARG A 62 -11.04 -4.16 15.12
N ASP A 63 -12.04 -5.01 14.90
CA ASP A 63 -13.01 -5.43 15.93
C ASP A 63 -12.34 -6.21 17.07
N ARG A 64 -11.19 -6.84 16.81
CA ARG A 64 -10.34 -7.49 17.81
C ARG A 64 -9.44 -6.52 18.57
N GLY A 65 -9.50 -5.23 18.27
CA GLY A 65 -8.67 -4.20 18.88
C GLY A 65 -7.32 -3.99 18.20
N VAL A 66 -7.09 -4.58 17.02
CA VAL A 66 -5.84 -4.36 16.27
C VAL A 66 -5.83 -2.92 15.71
N LYS A 67 -4.71 -2.22 15.88
CA LYS A 67 -4.50 -0.89 15.31
C LYS A 67 -4.19 -1.03 13.82
N ILE A 68 -4.90 -0.31 12.96
CA ILE A 68 -4.69 -0.31 11.51
C ILE A 68 -4.23 1.08 11.08
N ILE A 69 -3.07 1.14 10.45
CA ILE A 69 -2.55 2.36 9.85
C ILE A 69 -2.51 2.19 8.34
N HIS A 70 -3.17 3.12 7.65
CA HIS A 70 -3.19 3.19 6.21
C HIS A 70 -1.94 3.94 5.71
N ILE A 71 -1.17 3.33 4.82
CA ILE A 71 -0.07 3.99 4.11
C ILE A 71 -0.42 4.22 2.65
N VAL A 72 -0.34 5.49 2.27
CA VAL A 72 -0.48 5.96 0.88
C VAL A 72 0.86 6.46 0.36
N ARG A 73 1.01 6.47 -0.96
CA ARG A 73 2.13 7.06 -1.68
C ARG A 73 1.56 7.93 -2.79
N ASN A 74 2.34 8.86 -3.35
CA ASN A 74 1.95 9.62 -4.53
C ASN A 74 1.26 8.69 -5.56
N PRO A 75 0.02 9.00 -5.93
CA PRO A 75 -0.84 8.07 -6.64
C PRO A 75 -0.35 7.83 -8.07
N LEU A 76 0.16 8.85 -8.77
CA LEU A 76 0.79 8.68 -10.09
C LEU A 76 2.01 7.78 -10.00
N LYS A 77 2.88 7.95 -8.99
CA LYS A 77 4.05 7.07 -8.78
C LYS A 77 3.64 5.62 -8.52
N THR A 78 2.55 5.42 -7.79
CA THR A 78 2.04 4.09 -7.45
C THR A 78 1.45 3.39 -8.67
N VAL A 79 0.53 4.06 -9.37
CA VAL A 79 -0.10 3.56 -10.61
C VAL A 79 0.96 3.29 -11.68
N SER A 80 1.94 4.19 -11.83
CA SER A 80 3.07 3.98 -12.76
C SER A 80 3.86 2.73 -12.41
N SER A 81 4.21 2.53 -11.13
CA SER A 81 4.95 1.34 -10.69
C SER A 81 4.16 0.04 -10.95
N LEU A 82 2.85 0.05 -10.71
CA LEU A 82 1.97 -1.09 -10.98
C LEU A 82 1.86 -1.38 -12.48
N LYS A 83 1.62 -0.35 -13.30
CA LYS A 83 1.50 -0.46 -14.76
C LYS A 83 2.78 -0.98 -15.40
N ASN A 84 3.94 -0.44 -15.01
CA ASN A 84 5.23 -0.87 -15.56
C ASN A 84 5.59 -2.30 -15.17
N ARG A 85 5.06 -2.81 -14.06
CA ARG A 85 5.15 -4.22 -13.65
C ARG A 85 4.06 -5.10 -14.24
N LYS A 86 3.18 -4.54 -15.08
CA LYS A 86 2.06 -5.24 -15.70
C LYS A 86 1.14 -5.89 -14.67
N PHE A 87 1.03 -5.29 -13.49
CA PHE A 87 0.42 -5.92 -12.32
C PHE A 87 -1.04 -6.33 -12.56
N LEU A 88 -1.77 -5.62 -13.43
CA LEU A 88 -3.18 -5.88 -13.76
C LEU A 88 -3.41 -6.11 -15.27
N GLU A 89 -2.39 -6.56 -16.02
CA GLU A 89 -2.60 -6.93 -17.44
C GLU A 89 -3.41 -8.23 -17.56
N ASP A 90 -4.26 -8.33 -18.59
CA ASP A 90 -5.22 -9.44 -18.80
C ASP A 90 -4.56 -10.82 -18.85
N ASP A 91 -3.35 -10.92 -19.40
CA ASP A 91 -2.59 -12.17 -19.49
C ASP A 91 -2.08 -12.64 -18.11
N GLN A 92 -1.95 -11.72 -17.16
CA GLN A 92 -1.51 -12.01 -15.79
C GLN A 92 -2.67 -12.52 -14.91
N PHE A 93 -3.91 -12.11 -15.16
CA PHE A 93 -5.08 -12.53 -14.35
C PHE A 93 -5.20 -14.05 -14.20
N LYS A 94 -4.86 -14.79 -15.26
CA LYS A 94 -4.92 -16.26 -15.27
C LYS A 94 -3.65 -16.94 -14.76
N LYS A 95 -2.57 -16.19 -14.52
CA LYS A 95 -1.22 -16.72 -14.26
C LYS A 95 -0.61 -16.27 -12.94
N ASN A 96 -1.13 -15.21 -12.32
CA ASN A 96 -0.57 -14.62 -11.12
C ASN A 96 -1.57 -14.69 -9.95
N TRP A 97 -1.13 -15.26 -8.83
CA TRP A 97 -1.95 -15.38 -7.63
C TRP A 97 -2.36 -14.01 -7.05
N TYR A 98 -1.56 -12.96 -7.27
CA TYR A 98 -1.92 -11.60 -6.86
C TYR A 98 -3.09 -11.04 -7.65
N THR A 99 -3.12 -11.24 -8.98
CA THR A 99 -4.26 -10.80 -9.79
C THR A 99 -5.50 -11.63 -9.50
N PHE A 100 -5.36 -12.93 -9.28
CA PHE A 100 -6.46 -13.79 -8.84
C PHE A 100 -7.04 -13.30 -7.51
N TYR A 101 -6.16 -12.98 -6.55
CA TYR A 101 -6.55 -12.42 -5.27
C TYR A 101 -7.32 -11.11 -5.43
N VAL A 102 -6.80 -10.16 -6.22
CA VAL A 102 -7.48 -8.89 -6.49
C VAL A 102 -8.86 -9.14 -7.09
N ASN A 103 -8.99 -10.05 -8.04
CA ASN A 103 -10.26 -10.34 -8.73
C ASN A 103 -11.35 -10.89 -7.79
N ASN A 104 -10.99 -11.54 -6.68
CA ASN A 104 -11.97 -12.03 -5.70
C ASN A 104 -12.63 -10.89 -4.89
N TYR A 105 -12.01 -9.71 -4.84
CA TYR A 105 -12.51 -8.56 -4.07
C TYR A 105 -12.85 -7.35 -4.93
N LEU A 106 -12.31 -7.30 -6.15
CA LEU A 106 -12.53 -6.24 -7.11
C LEU A 106 -12.66 -6.87 -8.50
N PRO A 107 -13.89 -7.06 -9.01
CA PRO A 107 -14.09 -7.56 -10.38
C PRO A 107 -13.62 -6.49 -11.37
N LEU A 108 -12.56 -6.81 -12.12
CA LEU A 108 -11.89 -5.89 -13.06
C LEU A 108 -12.14 -6.27 -14.53
N GLU A 109 -13.00 -7.26 -14.80
CA GLU A 109 -13.18 -7.88 -16.11
C GLU A 109 -13.64 -6.89 -17.19
N HIS A 110 -14.45 -5.90 -16.80
CA HIS A 110 -15.01 -4.91 -17.72
C HIS A 110 -14.16 -3.64 -17.86
N ILE A 111 -13.21 -3.42 -16.96
CA ILE A 111 -12.40 -2.20 -16.91
C ILE A 111 -11.08 -2.50 -17.60
N LYS A 112 -10.65 -1.67 -18.54
CA LYS A 112 -9.48 -1.94 -19.40
C LYS A 112 -8.41 -0.86 -19.28
N GLY A 113 -7.23 -1.16 -19.78
CA GLY A 113 -6.16 -0.19 -19.95
C GLY A 113 -5.77 0.51 -18.64
N LEU A 114 -5.59 1.82 -18.70
CA LEU A 114 -5.15 2.61 -17.54
C LEU A 114 -6.24 2.74 -16.48
N ASP A 115 -7.51 2.82 -16.88
CA ASP A 115 -8.66 2.88 -15.97
C ASP A 115 -8.67 1.74 -14.95
N ARG A 116 -8.19 0.56 -15.35
CA ARG A 116 -8.06 -0.58 -14.42
C ARG A 116 -7.14 -0.29 -13.25
N TYR A 117 -6.02 0.38 -13.48
CA TYR A 117 -5.06 0.73 -12.43
C TYR A 117 -5.56 1.88 -11.57
N LEU A 118 -6.24 2.87 -12.17
CA LEU A 118 -6.85 3.97 -11.44
C LEU A 118 -7.94 3.44 -10.51
N TYR A 119 -8.85 2.62 -11.03
CA TYR A 119 -9.93 2.03 -10.28
C TYR A 119 -9.44 1.12 -9.15
N PHE A 120 -8.45 0.26 -9.43
CA PHE A 120 -7.79 -0.52 -8.39
C PHE A 120 -7.23 0.37 -7.27
N TRP A 121 -6.49 1.42 -7.61
CA TRP A 121 -5.91 2.31 -6.61
C TRP A 121 -7.00 3.02 -5.78
N ILE A 122 -8.05 3.52 -6.42
CA ILE A 122 -9.19 4.16 -5.74
C ILE A 122 -9.84 3.18 -4.76
N PHE A 123 -10.26 2.02 -5.27
CA PHE A 123 -11.01 1.04 -4.51
C PHE A 123 -10.21 0.56 -3.30
N TRP A 124 -8.96 0.18 -3.51
CA TRP A 124 -8.14 -0.41 -2.45
C TRP A 124 -7.87 0.59 -1.33
N ASN A 125 -7.46 1.82 -1.66
CA ASN A 125 -7.15 2.83 -0.64
C ASN A 125 -8.42 3.29 0.12
N LEU A 126 -9.57 3.44 -0.57
CA LEU A 126 -10.82 3.80 0.10
C LEU A 126 -11.28 2.72 1.08
N ASN A 127 -11.16 1.44 0.71
CA ASN A 127 -11.55 0.34 1.59
C ASN A 127 -10.59 0.17 2.77
N ILE A 128 -9.28 0.35 2.58
CA ILE A 128 -8.34 0.35 3.72
C ILE A 128 -8.63 1.54 4.65
N HIS A 129 -8.83 2.72 4.08
CA HIS A 129 -9.09 3.94 4.84
C HIS A 129 -10.36 3.84 5.70
N ALA A 130 -11.40 3.12 5.28
CA ALA A 130 -12.62 2.91 6.05
C ALA A 130 -12.38 2.22 7.41
N TRP A 131 -11.33 1.40 7.50
CA TRP A 131 -11.00 0.63 8.71
C TRP A 131 -9.81 1.19 9.49
N ALA A 132 -9.02 2.08 8.88
CA ALA A 132 -7.81 2.60 9.49
C ALA A 132 -8.09 3.68 10.55
N GLN A 133 -7.36 3.63 11.66
CA GLN A 133 -7.37 4.68 12.70
C GLN A 133 -6.48 5.88 12.34
N GLY A 134 -5.72 5.79 11.24
CA GLY A 134 -4.90 6.89 10.73
C GLY A 134 -4.39 6.62 9.33
N THR A 135 -4.10 7.68 8.58
CA THR A 135 -3.46 7.61 7.26
C THR A 135 -2.15 8.39 7.28
N VAL A 136 -1.10 7.81 6.70
CA VAL A 136 0.23 8.40 6.58
C VAL A 136 0.73 8.29 5.14
N LYS A 137 1.45 9.32 4.68
CA LYS A 137 2.10 9.30 3.37
C LYS A 137 3.50 8.71 3.49
N LEU A 138 3.87 7.85 2.54
CA LEU A 138 5.23 7.31 2.43
C LEU A 138 6.28 8.42 2.39
N GLU A 139 5.98 9.50 1.67
CA GLU A 139 6.88 10.65 1.55
C GLU A 139 7.19 11.28 2.91
N TRP A 140 6.19 11.42 3.79
CA TRP A 140 6.41 11.95 5.14
C TRP A 140 7.25 11.01 6.00
N ILE A 141 7.06 9.68 5.86
CA ILE A 141 7.85 8.70 6.60
C ILE A 141 9.31 8.72 6.14
N ALA A 142 9.55 8.94 4.84
CA ALA A 142 10.89 9.02 4.29
C ALA A 142 11.62 10.31 4.69
N GLU A 143 10.89 11.41 4.89
CA GLU A 143 11.43 12.70 5.35
C GLU A 143 11.67 12.72 6.87
N ASP A 144 10.71 12.23 7.64
CA ASP A 144 10.72 12.19 9.10
C ASP A 144 10.15 10.85 9.62
N PRO A 145 11.00 9.81 9.75
CA PRO A 145 10.56 8.51 10.26
C PRO A 145 10.09 8.58 11.71
N ASP A 146 10.65 9.48 12.52
CA ASP A 146 10.29 9.65 13.93
C ASP A 146 8.85 10.14 14.07
N MET A 147 8.36 11.00 13.16
CA MET A 147 6.95 11.40 13.14
C MET A 147 6.00 10.19 13.09
N MET A 148 6.30 9.17 12.27
CA MET A 148 5.48 7.96 12.21
C MET A 148 5.58 7.16 13.50
N LEU A 149 6.79 6.94 14.01
CA LEU A 149 7.03 6.17 15.23
C LEU A 149 6.33 6.81 16.43
N LYS A 150 6.38 8.14 16.55
CA LYS A 150 5.65 8.91 17.55
C LYS A 150 4.14 8.71 17.47
N ARG A 151 3.54 8.73 16.26
CA ARG A 151 2.11 8.43 16.05
C ARG A 151 1.74 6.98 16.39
N LEU A 152 2.71 6.09 16.35
CA LEU A 152 2.56 4.70 16.76
C LEU A 152 2.77 4.50 18.26
N GLY A 153 3.28 5.49 19.00
CA GLY A 153 3.64 5.36 20.42
C GLY A 153 4.95 4.63 20.64
N VAL A 154 5.84 4.67 19.65
CA VAL A 154 7.12 3.96 19.63
C VAL A 154 8.23 4.92 19.96
N LYS A 155 9.27 4.43 20.64
CA LYS A 155 10.43 5.24 21.00
C LYS A 155 11.13 5.78 19.73
N GLU A 156 11.21 7.10 19.65
CA GLU A 156 11.90 7.86 18.60
C GLU A 156 13.42 7.98 18.86
N GLY A 157 14.18 8.46 17.86
CA GLY A 157 15.59 8.85 18.01
C GLY A 157 16.62 7.77 17.65
N GLY A 158 16.23 6.79 16.83
CA GLY A 158 17.15 5.80 16.25
C GLY A 158 17.88 6.32 15.01
N LYS A 159 18.94 5.63 14.59
CA LYS A 159 19.51 5.78 13.24
C LYS A 159 18.82 4.77 12.33
N TYR A 160 18.02 5.26 11.40
CA TYR A 160 17.28 4.42 10.45
C TYR A 160 17.93 4.44 9.07
N ASP A 161 18.07 3.28 8.45
CA ASP A 161 18.35 3.17 7.02
C ASP A 161 17.08 3.49 6.24
N ILE A 162 16.96 4.77 5.87
CA ILE A 162 15.87 5.29 5.02
C ILE A 162 16.19 5.25 3.53
N SER A 163 17.31 4.59 3.14
CA SER A 163 17.68 4.55 1.73
C SER A 163 16.57 3.88 0.91
N PRO A 164 16.21 4.43 -0.26
CA PRO A 164 15.16 3.85 -1.07
C PRO A 164 15.59 2.47 -1.58
N LYS A 165 15.08 1.41 -0.95
CA LYS A 165 15.37 0.01 -1.34
C LYS A 165 14.67 -0.43 -2.65
N ASN A 166 13.91 0.46 -3.29
CA ASN A 166 13.25 0.21 -4.58
C ASN A 166 13.75 1.18 -5.66
N ASN A 167 14.52 0.65 -6.60
CA ASN A 167 15.13 1.33 -7.75
C ASN A 167 14.12 1.68 -8.87
N ASP A 168 13.07 2.44 -8.59
CA ASP A 168 12.16 2.96 -9.64
C ASP A 168 12.67 4.28 -10.26
N LYS A 169 13.95 4.66 -10.06
CA LYS A 169 14.52 5.95 -10.54
C LYS A 169 14.49 6.12 -12.06
N ASN A 170 14.41 5.02 -12.82
CA ASN A 170 14.44 5.04 -14.29
C ASN A 170 13.12 4.57 -14.94
N VAL A 171 12.05 4.44 -14.16
CA VAL A 171 10.78 3.92 -14.66
C VAL A 171 9.91 5.09 -15.14
N PRO A 172 9.39 5.06 -16.39
CA PRO A 172 8.49 6.10 -16.89
C PRO A 172 7.33 6.35 -15.93
N GLN A 173 7.15 7.61 -15.55
CA GLN A 173 6.06 8.04 -14.68
C GLN A 173 4.93 8.58 -15.53
N LEU A 174 3.70 8.17 -15.21
CA LEU A 174 2.49 8.75 -15.74
C LEU A 174 2.37 10.20 -15.29
N THR A 175 1.82 10.99 -16.18
CA THR A 175 1.51 12.40 -16.03
C THR A 175 0.00 12.62 -16.11
N MET A 176 -0.46 13.83 -15.81
CA MET A 176 -1.87 14.20 -15.96
C MET A 176 -2.39 14.07 -17.39
N LYS A 177 -1.50 14.23 -18.38
CA LYS A 177 -1.81 14.03 -19.79
C LYS A 177 -2.12 12.56 -20.12
N ASP A 178 -1.41 11.62 -19.49
CA ASP A 178 -1.67 10.18 -19.70
C ASP A 178 -3.04 9.75 -19.17
N LEU A 179 -3.64 10.53 -18.26
CA LEU A 179 -4.97 10.27 -17.73
C LEU A 179 -6.09 10.83 -18.62
N GLU A 180 -5.78 11.57 -19.68
CA GLU A 180 -6.78 12.12 -20.59
C GLU A 180 -7.62 10.99 -21.24
N GLY A 181 -8.94 11.11 -21.15
CA GLY A 181 -9.87 10.10 -21.67
C GLY A 181 -10.09 8.88 -20.77
N CYS A 182 -9.41 8.79 -19.62
CA CYS A 182 -9.71 7.77 -18.62
C CYS A 182 -11.04 8.07 -17.91
N GLU A 183 -11.94 7.10 -17.86
CA GLU A 183 -13.24 7.16 -17.19
C GLU A 183 -13.10 7.47 -15.69
N TYR A 184 -12.07 6.92 -15.04
CA TYR A 184 -11.87 7.04 -13.59
C TYR A 184 -10.99 8.23 -13.18
N LYS A 185 -10.58 9.10 -14.11
CA LYS A 185 -9.68 10.24 -13.84
C LYS A 185 -10.19 11.12 -12.70
N ASP A 186 -11.44 11.58 -12.78
CA ASP A 186 -11.96 12.55 -11.81
C ASP A 186 -12.05 11.95 -10.41
N LYS A 187 -12.52 10.70 -10.31
CA LYS A 187 -12.59 9.99 -9.04
C LYS A 187 -11.21 9.69 -8.46
N PHE A 188 -10.24 9.40 -9.33
CA PHE A 188 -8.84 9.23 -8.94
C PHE A 188 -8.27 10.51 -8.33
N LEU A 189 -8.53 11.67 -8.95
CA LEU A 189 -8.08 12.97 -8.45
C LEU A 189 -8.77 13.38 -7.15
N GLU A 190 -10.08 13.14 -7.03
CA GLU A 190 -10.82 13.35 -5.79
C GLU A 190 -10.23 12.51 -4.65
N THR A 191 -9.95 11.23 -4.93
CA THR A 191 -9.38 10.31 -3.95
C THR A 191 -7.94 10.67 -3.58
N ALA A 192 -7.14 11.13 -4.55
CA ALA A 192 -5.81 11.66 -4.33
C ALA A 192 -5.83 12.87 -3.38
N ARG A 193 -6.71 13.84 -3.65
CA ARG A 193 -6.92 15.03 -2.80
C ARG A 193 -7.39 14.66 -1.39
N LYS A 194 -8.28 13.68 -1.26
CA LYS A 194 -8.70 13.12 0.05
C LYS A 194 -7.51 12.62 0.88
N PHE A 195 -6.48 12.06 0.23
CA PHE A 195 -5.25 11.62 0.89
C PHE A 195 -4.15 12.69 0.89
N GLY A 196 -4.48 13.93 0.55
CA GLY A 196 -3.63 15.10 0.61
C GLY A 196 -2.66 15.24 -0.55
N TYR A 197 -2.90 14.59 -1.70
CA TYR A 197 -2.11 14.81 -2.91
C TYR A 197 -2.83 15.77 -3.84
N GLU A 198 -2.19 16.90 -4.13
CA GLU A 198 -2.54 17.77 -5.25
C GLU A 198 -1.72 17.29 -6.46
N LEU A 199 -2.40 16.81 -7.50
CA LEU A 199 -1.77 16.36 -8.73
C LEU A 199 -1.97 17.44 -9.79
N GLU A 200 -0.86 18.04 -10.22
CA GLU A 200 -0.79 19.04 -11.28
C GLU A 200 -0.42 18.41 -12.62
#